data_AF-A0A662JH93-F1
#
_entry.id   AF-A0A662JH93-F1
#
_cell.length_a   1.000
_cell.length_b   1.000
_cell.length_c   1.000
_cell.angle_alpha   90.00
_cell.angle_beta   90.00
_cell.angle_gamma   90.00
#
_symmetry.space_group_name_H-M   'P 1'
#
loop_
_entity.id
_entity.type
_entity.pdbx_description
1 polymer ?
#
loop_
_entity_poly.entity_id
_entity_poly.type
_entity_poly.pdbx_seq_one_letter_code
_entity_poly.pdbx_strand_id
1 'polypeptide(L)'
;MRREIMLSILLVLMVLSLLAFGIFKRESSSMFAFYLPWDDFSPSPTNISVWIEKPTGKYGHVYVGPDGHLYVGNKRIRFLGVNLCFGACFPRKEDAEKIAARMAKFGINIVRFHHMDHSRFPNGILARGYKDTRHLDPEALDRLDYFIAKLKENGIYVDLNLLVSRRFT
;
A
#
# COMPACT_ATOMS: atom_id res chain seq x y z
N MET A 1 -36.23 -60.82 -4.24
CA MET A 1 -34.91 -60.54 -3.61
C MET A 1 -34.14 -59.40 -4.27
N ARG A 2 -33.80 -59.44 -5.58
CA ARG A 2 -33.02 -58.35 -6.23
C ARG A 2 -33.70 -56.98 -6.28
N ARG A 3 -35.02 -56.94 -6.51
CA ARG A 3 -35.80 -55.68 -6.59
C ARG A 3 -35.91 -54.97 -5.24
N GLU A 4 -36.06 -55.72 -4.14
CA GLU A 4 -36.17 -55.14 -2.80
C GLU A 4 -34.83 -54.60 -2.30
N ILE A 5 -33.72 -55.30 -2.59
CA ILE A 5 -32.36 -54.80 -2.29
C ILE A 5 -32.09 -53.49 -3.05
N MET A 6 -32.50 -53.40 -4.33
CA MET A 6 -32.32 -52.20 -5.14
C MET A 6 -33.16 -51.02 -4.63
N LEU A 7 -34.40 -51.26 -4.20
CA LEU A 7 -35.26 -50.23 -3.61
C LEU A 7 -34.71 -49.72 -2.26
N SER A 8 -34.18 -50.62 -1.43
CA SER A 8 -33.54 -50.26 -0.16
C SER A 8 -32.28 -49.41 -0.36
N ILE A 9 -31.45 -49.74 -1.36
CA ILE A 9 -30.26 -48.94 -1.69
C ILE A 9 -30.66 -47.55 -2.19
N LEU A 10 -31.66 -47.45 -3.08
CA LEU A 10 -32.17 -46.17 -3.56
C LEU A 10 -32.73 -45.31 -2.43
N LEU A 11 -33.45 -45.92 -1.48
CA LEU A 11 -33.99 -45.22 -0.32
C LEU A 11 -32.86 -44.70 0.59
N VAL A 12 -31.84 -45.51 0.85
CA VAL A 12 -30.68 -45.09 1.65
C VAL A 12 -29.91 -43.95 0.96
N LEU A 13 -29.69 -44.05 -0.36
CA LEU A 13 -29.01 -42.98 -1.11
C LEU A 13 -29.84 -41.68 -1.12
N MET A 14 -31.16 -41.77 -1.20
CA MET A 14 -32.06 -40.62 -1.12
C MET A 14 -32.07 -39.99 0.28
N VAL A 15 -32.06 -40.81 1.34
CA VAL A 15 -31.96 -40.32 2.73
C VAL A 15 -30.60 -39.66 2.97
N LEU A 16 -29.51 -40.28 2.48
CA LEU A 16 -28.17 -39.71 2.57
C LEU A 16 -28.04 -38.39 1.80
N SER A 17 -28.66 -38.27 0.62
CA SER A 17 -28.65 -37.00 -0.12
C SER A 17 -29.47 -35.92 0.57
N LEU A 18 -30.65 -36.24 1.11
CA LEU A 18 -31.48 -35.31 1.87
C LEU A 18 -30.78 -34.83 3.16
N LEU A 19 -30.09 -35.74 3.86
CA LEU A 19 -29.27 -35.39 5.03
C LEU A 19 -28.09 -34.49 4.63
N ALA A 20 -27.42 -34.77 3.50
CA ALA A 20 -26.34 -33.92 3.00
C ALA A 20 -26.82 -32.51 2.64
N PHE A 21 -28.02 -32.36 2.07
CA PHE A 21 -28.61 -31.04 1.79
C PHE A 21 -29.06 -30.30 3.05
N GLY A 22 -29.52 -31.00 4.09
CA GLY A 22 -29.95 -30.40 5.37
C GLY A 22 -28.79 -29.87 6.24
N ILE A 23 -27.56 -30.31 6.00
CA ILE A 23 -26.36 -29.89 6.77
C ILE A 23 -25.82 -28.54 6.27
N PHE A 24 -26.09 -28.15 5.02
CA PHE A 24 -25.72 -26.83 4.52
C PHE A 24 -26.71 -25.78 5.02
N LYS A 25 -26.57 -25.43 6.30
CA LYS A 25 -27.14 -24.18 6.83
C LYS A 25 -26.55 -23.06 5.97
N ARG A 26 -27.39 -22.38 5.18
CA ARG A 26 -26.97 -21.16 4.48
C ARG A 26 -26.57 -20.17 5.55
N GLU A 27 -25.29 -20.07 5.82
CA GLU A 27 -24.74 -19.08 6.73
C GLU A 27 -24.98 -17.73 6.06
N SER A 28 -26.11 -17.12 6.39
CA SER A 28 -26.32 -15.71 6.18
C SER A 28 -25.32 -15.03 7.11
N SER A 29 -24.07 -14.91 6.67
CA SER A 29 -23.08 -14.13 7.39
C SER A 29 -23.66 -12.73 7.53
N SER A 30 -23.84 -12.28 8.77
CA SER A 30 -24.12 -10.87 9.00
C SER A 30 -22.94 -10.10 8.40
N MET A 31 -23.26 -9.06 7.62
CA MET A 31 -22.23 -8.12 7.19
C MET A 31 -21.51 -7.62 8.44
N PHE A 32 -20.18 -7.76 8.45
CA PHE A 32 -19.34 -7.23 9.52
C PHE A 32 -18.60 -6.00 9.00
N ALA A 33 -18.21 -5.12 9.93
CA ALA A 33 -17.38 -3.98 9.58
C ALA A 33 -15.99 -4.49 9.16
N PHE A 34 -15.69 -4.46 7.87
CA PHE A 34 -14.36 -4.76 7.35
C PHE A 34 -13.45 -3.54 7.55
N TYR A 35 -12.79 -3.48 8.70
CA TYR A 35 -11.86 -2.43 9.06
C TYR A 35 -10.42 -2.86 8.78
N LEU A 36 -9.68 -2.02 8.05
CA LEU A 36 -8.24 -2.17 7.84
C LEU A 36 -7.53 -1.07 8.63
N PRO A 37 -6.95 -1.38 9.82
CA PRO A 37 -6.28 -0.39 10.63
C PRO A 37 -5.21 0.37 9.84
N TRP A 38 -5.08 1.67 10.09
CA TRP A 38 -4.15 2.54 9.35
C TRP A 38 -2.68 2.29 9.72
N ASP A 39 -2.41 1.64 10.85
CA ASP A 39 -1.08 1.30 11.35
C ASP A 39 -0.81 -0.21 11.43
N ASP A 40 -1.68 -1.03 10.84
CA ASP A 40 -1.47 -2.47 10.79
C ASP A 40 -0.51 -2.88 9.66
N PHE A 41 0.64 -3.39 10.06
CA PHE A 41 1.62 -4.05 9.20
C PHE A 41 1.95 -5.46 9.69
N SER A 42 1.10 -6.05 10.54
CA SER A 42 1.25 -7.43 11.01
C SER A 42 1.18 -8.44 9.84
N PRO A 43 1.79 -9.63 9.97
CA PRO A 43 1.63 -10.69 8.99
C PRO A 43 0.15 -11.08 8.83
N SER A 44 -0.30 -11.15 7.59
CA SER A 44 -1.65 -11.61 7.24
C SER A 44 -1.61 -12.29 5.86
N PRO A 45 -2.63 -13.09 5.49
CA PRO A 45 -2.73 -13.65 4.13
C PRO A 45 -2.75 -12.59 3.02
N THR A 46 -3.09 -11.34 3.35
CA THR A 46 -3.10 -10.20 2.43
C THR A 46 -1.78 -9.41 2.42
N ASN A 47 -0.78 -9.81 3.21
CA ASN A 47 0.52 -9.18 3.23
C ASN A 47 1.37 -9.66 2.04
N ILE A 48 1.52 -8.79 1.04
CA ILE A 48 2.32 -9.05 -0.16
C ILE A 48 3.65 -8.28 -0.17
N SER A 49 4.08 -7.75 0.97
CA SER A 49 5.37 -7.04 1.08
C SER A 49 6.58 -7.91 0.76
N VAL A 50 6.43 -9.24 0.79
CA VAL A 50 7.44 -10.23 0.41
C VAL A 50 7.84 -10.14 -1.07
N TRP A 51 7.02 -9.51 -1.92
CA TRP A 51 7.34 -9.28 -3.33
C TRP A 51 8.15 -8.00 -3.58
N ILE A 52 8.34 -7.19 -2.54
CA ILE A 52 9.10 -5.95 -2.62
C ILE A 52 10.53 -6.22 -2.15
N GLU A 53 11.51 -5.94 -3.02
CA GLU A 53 12.92 -5.96 -2.63
C GLU A 53 13.24 -4.75 -1.75
N LYS A 54 13.84 -5.01 -0.59
CA LYS A 54 14.19 -3.99 0.41
C LYS A 54 15.71 -3.98 0.66
N PRO A 55 16.33 -2.82 0.93
CA PRO A 55 15.80 -1.47 0.71
C PRO A 55 15.88 -1.07 -0.78
N THR A 56 15.19 0.01 -1.16
CA THR A 56 15.36 0.56 -2.52
C THR A 56 16.77 1.12 -2.74
N GLY A 57 17.18 1.15 -4.02
CA GLY A 57 18.49 1.67 -4.42
C GLY A 57 19.67 0.71 -4.21
N LYS A 58 19.45 -0.47 -3.61
CA LYS A 58 20.50 -1.50 -3.41
C LYS A 58 21.20 -1.91 -4.71
N TYR A 59 20.45 -1.95 -5.82
CA TYR A 59 20.95 -2.37 -7.14
C TYR A 59 21.09 -1.19 -8.13
N GLY A 60 21.19 0.04 -7.63
CA GLY A 60 21.35 1.24 -8.44
C GLY A 60 20.04 2.02 -8.67
N HIS A 61 20.05 2.88 -9.68
CA HIS A 61 18.94 3.75 -10.03
C HIS A 61 17.95 3.06 -10.99
N VAL A 62 16.75 3.64 -11.11
CA VAL A 62 15.74 3.20 -12.08
C VAL A 62 16.12 3.75 -13.46
N TYR A 63 16.11 2.90 -14.49
CA TYR A 63 16.39 3.31 -15.87
C TYR A 63 15.43 2.65 -16.86
N VAL A 64 15.36 3.18 -18.08
CA VAL A 64 14.55 2.63 -19.19
C VAL A 64 15.43 1.69 -20.01
N GLY A 65 14.99 0.44 -20.16
CA GLY A 65 15.64 -0.56 -21.00
C GLY A 65 15.36 -0.37 -22.49
N PRO A 66 16.09 -1.08 -23.37
CA PRO A 66 15.90 -1.01 -24.82
C PRO A 66 14.52 -1.48 -25.29
N ASP A 67 13.79 -2.22 -24.45
CA ASP A 67 12.42 -2.67 -24.67
C ASP A 67 11.35 -1.69 -24.15
N GLY A 68 11.76 -0.51 -23.67
CA GLY A 68 10.86 0.51 -23.14
C GLY A 68 10.28 0.21 -21.76
N HIS A 69 10.83 -0.77 -21.04
CA HIS A 69 10.42 -1.08 -19.67
C HIS A 69 11.37 -0.47 -18.63
N LEU A 70 10.92 -0.36 -17.38
CA LEU A 70 11.72 0.14 -16.27
C LEU A 70 12.52 -0.99 -15.63
N TYR A 71 13.77 -0.69 -15.29
CA TYR A 71 14.71 -1.63 -14.70
C TYR A 71 15.44 -1.03 -13.51
N VAL A 72 15.87 -1.89 -12.60
CA VAL A 72 16.83 -1.60 -11.53
C VAL A 72 17.84 -2.75 -11.50
N GLY A 73 19.13 -2.43 -11.58
CA GLY A 73 20.16 -3.44 -11.80
C GLY A 73 19.91 -4.20 -13.11
N ASN A 74 19.75 -5.53 -13.03
CA ASN A 74 19.43 -6.39 -14.17
C ASN A 74 17.98 -6.91 -14.16
N LYS A 75 17.11 -6.35 -13.30
CA LYS A 75 15.73 -6.81 -13.12
C LYS A 75 14.73 -5.76 -13.58
N ARG A 76 13.71 -6.22 -14.30
CA ARG A 76 12.56 -5.39 -14.65
C ARG A 76 11.78 -5.04 -13.38
N ILE A 77 11.43 -3.78 -13.21
CA ILE A 77 10.57 -3.30 -12.13
C ILE A 77 9.20 -2.86 -12.67
N ARG A 78 8.16 -3.05 -11.87
CA ARG A 78 6.80 -2.53 -12.13
C ARG A 78 6.37 -1.75 -10.90
N PHE A 79 5.84 -0.56 -11.12
CA PHE A 79 5.41 0.31 -10.04
C PHE A 79 3.91 0.18 -9.77
N LEU A 80 3.57 -0.08 -8.51
CA LEU A 80 2.23 0.09 -7.95
C LEU A 80 2.32 1.26 -6.97
N GLY A 81 1.81 2.41 -7.41
CA GLY A 81 2.05 3.68 -6.75
C GLY A 81 0.83 4.28 -6.08
N VAL A 82 1.09 5.15 -5.10
CA VAL A 82 0.09 6.03 -4.47
C VAL A 82 0.59 7.48 -4.47
N ASN A 83 -0.31 8.42 -4.21
CA ASN A 83 0.01 9.83 -4.06
C ASN A 83 -0.17 10.25 -2.60
N LEU A 84 0.72 11.11 -2.13
CA LEU A 84 0.54 11.92 -0.93
C LEU A 84 0.58 13.39 -1.34
N CYS A 85 -0.36 14.16 -0.81
CA CYS A 85 -0.54 15.56 -1.20
C CYS A 85 -0.42 16.50 0.00
N PHE A 86 0.12 17.69 -0.23
CA PHE A 86 0.16 18.76 0.78
C PHE A 86 0.83 18.30 2.09
N GLY A 87 0.22 18.56 3.24
CA GLY A 87 0.71 18.17 4.57
C GLY A 87 0.93 16.66 4.76
N ALA A 88 0.26 15.80 3.98
CA ALA A 88 0.46 14.35 4.04
C ALA A 88 1.87 13.91 3.61
N CYS A 89 2.61 14.81 2.94
CA CYS A 89 4.02 14.61 2.60
C CYS A 89 4.95 14.64 3.82
N PHE A 90 4.49 15.18 4.97
CA PHE A 90 5.30 15.44 6.16
C PHE A 90 4.69 14.81 7.43
N PRO A 91 4.41 13.48 7.44
CA PRO A 91 3.83 12.83 8.61
C PRO A 91 4.73 13.01 9.84
N ARG A 92 4.15 12.86 11.04
CA ARG A 92 4.96 12.75 12.26
C ARG A 92 5.90 11.55 12.12
N LYS A 93 7.09 11.62 12.73
CA LYS A 93 8.06 10.53 12.66
C LYS A 93 7.48 9.20 13.20
N GLU A 94 6.70 9.25 14.28
CA GLU A 94 6.03 8.04 14.81
C GLU A 94 5.02 7.40 13.85
N ASP A 95 4.44 8.18 12.92
CA ASP A 95 3.47 7.70 11.94
C ASP A 95 4.17 7.23 10.65
N ALA A 96 5.29 7.86 10.29
CA ALA A 96 6.06 7.57 9.08
C ALA A 96 6.45 6.10 8.96
N GLU A 97 6.90 5.49 10.06
CA GLU A 97 7.28 4.07 10.11
C GLU A 97 6.08 3.16 9.82
N LYS A 98 4.94 3.44 10.48
CA LYS A 98 3.70 2.66 10.37
C LYS A 98 3.11 2.78 8.96
N ILE A 99 3.08 4.00 8.42
CA ILE A 99 2.58 4.29 7.08
C ILE A 99 3.42 3.55 6.03
N ALA A 100 4.74 3.64 6.09
CA ALA A 100 5.64 2.97 5.13
C ALA A 100 5.50 1.45 5.19
N ALA A 101 5.46 0.86 6.39
CA ALA A 101 5.29 -0.58 6.58
C ALA A 101 3.94 -1.07 6.05
N ARG A 102 2.85 -0.32 6.29
CA ARG A 102 1.52 -0.64 5.77
C ARG A 102 1.43 -0.51 4.25
N MET A 103 2.05 0.52 3.67
CA MET A 103 2.13 0.65 2.21
C MET A 103 2.81 -0.57 1.58
N ALA A 104 3.95 -1.01 2.14
CA ALA A 104 4.63 -2.21 1.67
C ALA A 104 3.78 -3.47 1.85
N LYS A 105 3.03 -3.62 2.96
CA LYS A 105 2.09 -4.73 3.18
C LYS A 105 1.10 -4.87 2.03
N PHE A 106 0.65 -3.77 1.44
CA PHE A 106 -0.25 -3.74 0.28
C PHE A 106 0.46 -3.75 -1.08
N GLY A 107 1.77 -3.96 -1.12
CA GLY A 107 2.53 -4.06 -2.38
C GLY A 107 2.85 -2.71 -3.02
N ILE A 108 2.58 -1.59 -2.34
CA ILE A 108 2.97 -0.27 -2.83
C ILE A 108 4.50 -0.19 -2.82
N ASN A 109 5.09 0.19 -3.95
CA ASN A 109 6.54 0.27 -4.13
C ASN A 109 7.01 1.60 -4.75
N ILE A 110 6.11 2.58 -4.91
CA ILE A 110 6.47 3.98 -5.17
C ILE A 110 5.45 4.92 -4.52
N VAL A 111 5.92 6.06 -4.01
CA VAL A 111 5.07 7.15 -3.50
C VAL A 111 5.41 8.43 -4.25
N ARG A 112 4.37 9.07 -4.79
CA ARG A 112 4.47 10.40 -5.39
C ARG A 112 4.11 11.48 -4.38
N PHE A 113 5.03 12.40 -4.15
CA PHE A 113 4.86 13.56 -3.29
C PHE A 113 4.38 14.73 -4.14
N HIS A 114 3.17 15.21 -3.89
CA HIS A 114 2.47 16.12 -4.77
C HIS A 114 2.03 17.40 -4.03
N HIS A 115 2.09 18.55 -4.70
CA HIS A 115 1.79 19.87 -4.12
C HIS A 115 2.57 20.22 -2.84
N MET A 116 3.68 19.54 -2.56
CA MET A 116 4.38 19.68 -1.29
C MET A 116 5.02 21.06 -1.12
N ASP A 117 5.33 21.74 -2.23
CA ASP A 117 5.96 23.07 -2.27
C ASP A 117 4.99 24.23 -2.54
N HIS A 118 3.68 23.96 -2.57
CA HIS A 118 2.67 24.99 -2.84
C HIS A 118 2.50 25.99 -1.67
N SER A 119 2.53 25.50 -0.43
CA SER A 119 2.09 26.22 0.78
C SER A 119 3.18 26.26 1.87
N ARG A 120 2.97 27.11 2.86
CA ARG A 120 3.74 27.10 4.12
C ARG A 120 3.37 25.90 4.99
N PHE A 121 4.30 25.46 5.82
CA PHE A 121 4.07 24.44 6.84
C PHE A 121 2.93 24.89 7.79
N PRO A 122 1.99 23.98 8.18
CA PRO A 122 2.01 22.52 8.03
C PRO A 122 1.46 21.95 6.72
N ASN A 123 0.92 22.79 5.82
CA ASN A 123 0.27 22.31 4.59
C ASN A 123 1.23 22.14 3.39
N GLY A 124 2.48 22.57 3.53
CA GLY A 124 3.56 22.44 2.55
C GLY A 124 4.93 22.61 3.21
N ILE A 125 6.00 22.58 2.42
CA ILE A 125 7.39 22.63 2.92
C ILE A 125 7.92 24.05 3.13
N LEU A 126 7.23 25.10 2.67
CA LEU A 126 7.75 26.47 2.77
C LEU A 126 7.79 26.96 4.23
N ALA A 127 8.84 27.71 4.57
CA ALA A 127 9.08 28.17 5.94
C ALA A 127 7.97 29.08 6.48
N ARG A 128 7.61 28.85 7.75
CA ARG A 128 6.79 29.78 8.54
C ARG A 128 7.57 31.09 8.78
N GLY A 129 6.87 32.23 8.73
CA GLY A 129 7.46 33.52 9.12
C GLY A 129 8.31 34.24 8.06
N TYR A 130 8.57 33.64 6.91
CA TYR A 130 9.27 34.31 5.79
C TYR A 130 8.28 34.94 4.81
N LYS A 131 8.63 36.12 4.30
CA LYS A 131 7.83 36.84 3.29
C LYS A 131 8.00 36.24 1.90
N ASP A 132 9.22 35.81 1.58
CA ASP A 132 9.53 35.08 0.35
C ASP A 132 9.28 33.57 0.50
N THR A 133 9.56 32.85 -0.59
CA THR A 133 9.40 31.40 -0.69
C THR A 133 10.71 30.67 -0.98
N ARG A 134 11.84 31.26 -0.57
CA ARG A 134 13.20 30.72 -0.77
C ARG A 134 13.69 29.92 0.43
N HIS A 135 12.86 29.81 1.46
CA HIS A 135 13.17 29.16 2.71
C HIS A 135 12.26 27.94 2.89
N LEU A 136 12.87 26.82 3.24
CA LEU A 136 12.17 25.60 3.63
C LEU A 136 12.00 25.58 5.15
N ASP A 137 10.85 25.09 5.62
CA ASP A 137 10.62 24.91 7.04
C ASP A 137 11.52 23.75 7.55
N PRO A 138 12.38 23.99 8.55
CA PRO A 138 13.32 22.96 9.01
C PRO A 138 12.61 21.73 9.58
N GLU A 139 11.43 21.90 10.19
CA GLU A 139 10.64 20.79 10.71
C GLU A 139 10.02 19.97 9.57
N ALA A 140 9.52 20.64 8.52
CA ALA A 140 8.98 19.95 7.35
C ALA A 140 10.05 19.14 6.63
N LEU A 141 11.24 19.71 6.45
CA LEU A 141 12.37 19.06 5.79
C LEU A 141 12.83 17.82 6.57
N ASP A 142 13.01 17.93 7.89
CA ASP A 142 13.39 16.81 8.76
C ASP A 142 12.35 15.67 8.73
N ARG A 143 11.05 16.00 8.69
CA ARG A 143 9.98 15.00 8.54
C ARG A 143 9.95 14.35 7.16
N LEU A 144 10.15 15.13 6.09
CA LEU A 144 10.22 14.60 4.73
C LEU A 144 11.38 13.62 4.59
N ASP A 145 12.58 14.02 5.02
CA ASP A 145 13.79 13.19 4.95
C ASP A 145 13.61 11.89 5.74
N TYR A 146 13.08 11.98 6.96
CA TYR A 146 12.83 10.81 7.78
C TYR A 146 11.80 9.87 7.12
N PHE A 147 10.72 10.42 6.55
CA PHE A 147 9.72 9.60 5.90
C PHE A 147 10.25 8.94 4.62
N ILE A 148 11.03 9.65 3.79
CA ILE A 148 11.74 9.08 2.64
C ILE A 148 12.67 7.94 3.08
N ALA A 149 13.39 8.09 4.20
CA ALA A 149 14.22 7.03 4.75
C ALA A 149 13.39 5.78 5.11
N LYS A 150 12.23 5.94 5.73
CA LYS A 150 11.32 4.82 6.07
C LYS A 150 10.67 4.17 4.86
N LEU A 151 10.36 4.94 3.82
CA LEU A 151 9.94 4.39 2.53
C LEU A 151 11.05 3.55 1.90
N LYS A 152 12.30 4.06 1.89
CA LYS A 152 13.47 3.34 1.37
C LYS A 152 13.75 2.04 2.11
N GLU A 153 13.73 2.06 3.45
CA GLU A 153 13.84 0.86 4.29
C GLU A 153 12.80 -0.21 3.91
N ASN A 154 11.61 0.23 3.50
CA ASN A 154 10.51 -0.64 3.10
C ASN A 154 10.47 -1.01 1.61
N GLY A 155 11.49 -0.65 0.83
CA GLY A 155 11.53 -1.00 -0.59
C GLY A 155 10.58 -0.15 -1.46
N ILE A 156 10.21 1.05 -0.97
CA ILE A 156 9.35 2.00 -1.66
C ILE A 156 10.20 3.12 -2.28
N TYR A 157 10.04 3.34 -3.59
CA TYR A 157 10.66 4.44 -4.32
C TYR A 157 9.91 5.74 -4.10
N VAL A 158 10.53 6.86 -4.45
CA VAL A 158 9.96 8.18 -4.28
C VAL A 158 9.96 8.94 -5.61
N ASP A 159 8.82 9.51 -5.96
CA ASP A 159 8.66 10.52 -7.00
C ASP A 159 8.42 11.88 -6.31
N LEU A 160 9.38 12.80 -6.46
CA LEU A 160 9.27 14.16 -5.94
C LEU A 160 8.79 15.09 -7.06
N ASN A 161 7.52 15.48 -7.01
CA ASN A 161 7.02 16.52 -7.90
C ASN A 161 7.25 17.89 -7.25
N LEU A 162 7.94 18.75 -7.99
CA LEU A 162 8.17 20.15 -7.62
C LEU A 162 7.38 21.07 -8.54
N LEU A 163 7.14 22.29 -8.06
CA LEU A 163 6.47 23.37 -8.77
C LEU A 163 5.00 23.10 -9.10
N VAL A 164 4.33 22.23 -8.33
CA VAL A 164 2.93 21.88 -8.60
C VAL A 164 1.96 22.85 -7.93
N SER A 165 1.17 23.56 -8.73
CA SER A 165 0.33 24.69 -8.29
C SER A 165 1.13 25.80 -7.60
N ARG A 166 2.44 25.85 -7.83
CA ARG A 166 3.35 26.79 -7.16
C ARG A 166 3.03 28.21 -7.57
N ARG A 167 2.79 29.08 -6.58
CA ARG A 167 2.65 30.53 -6.79
C ARG A 167 3.98 31.22 -6.56
N PHE A 168 4.46 31.92 -7.58
CA PHE A 168 5.65 32.76 -7.48
C PHE A 168 5.20 34.16 -7.07
N THR A 169 5.73 34.65 -5.95
CA THR A 169 5.42 35.95 -5.33
C THR A 169 6.70 36.54 -4.78
#